data_AF-A0AAT9HEN1-F1
#
_entry.id   AF-A0AAT9HEN1-F1
#
_cell.length_a   1.000
_cell.length_b   1.000
_cell.length_c   1.000
_cell.angle_alpha   90.00
_cell.angle_beta   90.00
_cell.angle_gamma   90.00
#
_symmetry.space_group_name_H-M   'P 1'
#
loop_
_entity.id
_entity.type
_entity.pdbx_description
1 polymer ?
#
loop_
_entity_poly.entity_id
_entity_poly.type
_entity_poly.pdbx_seq_one_letter_code
_entity_poly.pdbx_strand_id
1 'polypeptide(L)'
;MSFYTGKRDGELVRIDNGFVKALSVSGGLASVYVPCTPPGISPDTAVQSYALITEARTVGETRAKGDELRQAVTDFAYAITRHAYAAGKCQEAKSLPPDIKSTH
;
A
#
# COMPACT_ATOMS: atom_id res chain seq x y z
N MET A 1 -9.41 -17.57 -21.33
CA MET A 1 -9.56 -17.25 -19.89
C MET A 1 -8.99 -15.86 -19.69
N SER A 2 -9.82 -14.82 -19.91
CA SER A 2 -9.36 -13.43 -19.89
C SER A 2 -9.46 -12.91 -18.47
N PHE A 3 -8.32 -12.69 -17.82
CA PHE A 3 -8.28 -11.99 -16.54
C PHE A 3 -8.55 -10.51 -16.82
N TYR A 4 -9.69 -10.02 -16.31
CA TYR A 4 -10.15 -8.64 -16.46
C TYR A 4 -9.08 -7.65 -16.02
N THR A 5 -8.77 -6.69 -16.89
CA THR A 5 -8.07 -5.46 -16.57
C THR A 5 -8.95 -4.65 -15.62
N GLY A 6 -8.64 -4.69 -14.32
CA GLY A 6 -9.43 -4.04 -13.28
C GLY A 6 -9.58 -2.55 -13.56
N LYS A 7 -10.82 -2.14 -13.85
CA LYS A 7 -11.20 -0.73 -13.92
C LYS A 7 -11.07 -0.14 -12.51
N ARG A 8 -10.30 0.95 -12.37
CA ARG A 8 -10.18 1.69 -11.10
C ARG A 8 -11.47 2.51 -10.90
N ASP A 9 -12.56 1.84 -10.58
CA ASP A 9 -13.83 2.52 -10.25
C ASP A 9 -13.83 2.86 -8.74
N GLY A 10 -14.15 4.12 -8.42
CA GLY A 10 -14.29 4.61 -7.04
C GLY A 10 -13.50 5.88 -6.74
N GLU A 11 -13.91 6.57 -5.67
CA GLU A 11 -13.22 7.76 -5.16
C GLU A 11 -11.83 7.36 -4.65
N LEU A 12 -10.80 8.07 -5.13
CA LEU A 12 -9.42 7.88 -4.71
C LEU A 12 -9.14 8.68 -3.45
N VAL A 13 -8.70 7.97 -2.42
CA VAL A 13 -8.29 8.55 -1.14
C VAL A 13 -6.79 8.36 -0.98
N ARG A 14 -6.09 9.45 -0.63
CA ARG A 14 -4.68 9.42 -0.24
C ARG A 14 -4.60 9.40 1.28
N ILE A 15 -3.77 8.52 1.82
CA ILE A 15 -3.50 8.44 3.25
C ILE A 15 -2.02 8.70 3.44
N ASP A 16 -1.69 9.76 4.15
CA ASP A 16 -0.32 10.09 4.54
C ASP A 16 -0.17 9.84 6.04
N ASN A 17 0.64 8.83 6.41
CA ASN A 17 0.95 8.51 7.80
C ASN A 17 2.47 8.51 8.01
N GLY A 18 3.03 9.72 8.15
CA GLY A 18 4.47 9.94 8.24
C GLY A 18 5.19 9.59 6.93
N PHE A 19 6.03 8.57 6.96
CA PHE A 19 6.77 8.10 5.78
C PHE A 19 6.04 6.98 5.02
N VAL A 20 4.92 6.49 5.56
CA VAL A 20 4.03 5.56 4.85
C VAL A 20 2.99 6.36 4.09
N LYS A 21 2.84 6.07 2.81
CA LYS A 21 1.77 6.62 1.99
C LYS A 21 0.88 5.48 1.51
N ALA A 22 -0.42 5.71 1.44
CA ALA A 22 -1.33 4.78 0.80
C ALA A 22 -2.27 5.49 -0.17
N LEU A 23 -2.65 4.76 -1.21
CA LEU A 23 -3.70 5.10 -2.14
C LEU A 23 -4.75 4.02 -2.02
N SER A 24 -6.01 4.41 -1.86
CA SER A 24 -7.10 3.45 -1.85
C SER A 24 -8.27 3.98 -2.66
N VAL A 25 -9.04 3.07 -3.27
CA VAL A 25 -10.28 3.40 -3.96
C VAL A 25 -11.43 2.59 -3.37
N SER A 26 -12.63 3.17 -3.37
CA SER A 26 -13.83 2.50 -2.84
C SER A 26 -14.21 1.21 -3.59
N GLY A 27 -13.65 0.96 -4.78
CA GLY A 27 -13.74 -0.28 -5.54
C GLY A 27 -12.92 -1.45 -4.99
N GLY A 28 -12.28 -1.33 -3.83
CA GLY A 28 -11.57 -2.43 -3.18
C GLY A 28 -10.18 -2.67 -3.75
N LEU A 29 -9.47 -1.59 -4.10
CA LEU A 29 -8.03 -1.61 -4.38
C LEU A 29 -7.32 -0.66 -3.42
N ALA A 30 -6.19 -1.11 -2.88
CA ALA A 30 -5.29 -0.30 -2.07
C ALA A 30 -3.83 -0.57 -2.43
N SER A 31 -3.01 0.47 -2.47
CA SER A 31 -1.57 0.42 -2.67
C SER A 31 -0.89 1.17 -1.54
N VAL A 32 0.05 0.53 -0.85
CA VAL A 32 0.86 1.13 0.22
C VAL A 32 2.28 1.28 -0.27
N TYR A 33 2.88 2.43 0.04
CA TYR A 33 4.21 2.85 -0.34
C TYR A 33 5.01 3.15 0.92
N VAL A 34 6.17 2.52 1.04
CA VAL A 34 7.12 2.78 2.13
C VAL A 34 8.52 2.93 1.53
N PRO A 35 9.24 4.02 1.82
CA PRO A 35 10.66 4.13 1.52
C PRO A 35 11.42 2.90 2.02
N CYS A 36 12.11 2.23 1.11
CA CYS A 36 12.89 1.03 1.41
C CYS A 36 14.03 0.92 0.41
N THR A 37 15.21 1.37 0.80
CA THR A 37 16.45 1.21 0.05
C THR A 37 17.07 -0.14 0.41
N PRO A 38 17.33 -1.03 -0.59
CA PRO A 38 17.99 -2.31 -0.33
C PRO A 38 19.39 -2.14 0.26
N PRO A 39 19.89 -3.08 1.09
CA PRO A 39 21.25 -3.03 1.62
C PRO A 39 22.31 -2.94 0.52
N GLY A 40 23.33 -2.10 0.72
CA GLY A 40 24.48 -1.99 -0.19
C GLY A 40 24.26 -1.11 -1.42
N ILE A 41 23.07 -0.50 -1.56
CA ILE A 41 22.79 0.48 -2.62
C ILE A 41 22.86 1.89 -2.04
N SER A 42 23.58 2.80 -2.70
CA SER A 42 23.57 4.21 -2.32
C SER A 42 22.25 4.86 -2.74
N PRO A 43 21.52 5.53 -1.83
CA PRO A 43 20.29 6.25 -2.17
C PRO A 43 20.49 7.28 -3.29
N ASP A 44 21.69 7.85 -3.41
CA ASP A 44 22.03 8.92 -4.35
C ASP A 44 22.21 8.44 -5.79
N THR A 45 22.25 7.11 -6.00
CA THR A 45 22.39 6.52 -7.34
C THR A 45 21.05 6.23 -8.02
N ALA A 46 19.94 6.43 -7.32
CA ALA A 46 18.62 6.10 -7.79
C ALA A 46 18.00 7.25 -8.58
N VAL A 47 17.54 6.99 -9.81
CA VAL A 47 16.76 7.95 -10.62
C VAL A 47 15.40 8.25 -9.96
N GLN A 48 14.91 7.34 -9.11
CA GLN A 48 13.71 7.49 -8.30
C GLN A 48 13.97 6.90 -6.90
N SER A 49 13.35 7.47 -5.87
CA SER A 49 13.46 6.97 -4.49
C SER A 49 13.07 5.49 -4.41
N TYR A 50 13.92 4.66 -3.80
CA TYR A 50 13.59 3.25 -3.57
C TYR A 50 12.41 3.13 -2.60
N ALA A 51 11.39 2.38 -3.02
CA ALA A 51 10.21 2.14 -2.22
C ALA A 51 9.76 0.68 -2.34
N LEU A 52 9.35 0.13 -1.20
CA LEU A 52 8.53 -1.06 -1.14
C LEU A 52 7.09 -0.65 -1.43
N ILE A 53 6.52 -1.25 -2.47
CA ILE A 53 5.13 -1.02 -2.87
C ILE A 53 4.38 -2.33 -2.74
N THR A 54 3.28 -2.32 -2.00
CA THR A 54 2.38 -3.47 -1.86
C THR A 54 1.00 -3.09 -2.32
N GLU A 55 0.43 -3.88 -3.24
CA GLU A 55 -0.94 -3.71 -3.73
C GLU A 55 -1.80 -4.86 -3.20
N ALA A 56 -2.99 -4.53 -2.71
CA ALA A 56 -4.06 -5.47 -2.45
C ALA A 56 -5.31 -5.07 -3.23
N ARG A 57 -6.04 -6.06 -3.71
CA ARG A 57 -7.34 -5.85 -4.33
C ARG A 57 -8.28 -7.02 -4.10
N THR A 58 -9.57 -6.75 -4.09
CA THR A 58 -10.58 -7.79 -4.21
C THR A 58 -10.82 -8.14 -5.67
N VAL A 59 -11.08 -9.42 -5.93
CA VAL A 59 -11.45 -9.93 -7.26
C VAL A 59 -12.80 -10.61 -7.14
N GLY A 60 -13.76 -10.21 -7.97
CA GLY A 60 -15.13 -10.70 -7.92
C GLY A 60 -16.06 -9.89 -7.00
N GLU A 61 -17.27 -10.39 -6.81
CA GLU A 61 -18.27 -9.72 -5.99
C GLU A 61 -18.02 -9.92 -4.48
N THR A 62 -18.00 -8.80 -3.77
CA THR A 62 -17.94 -8.75 -2.30
C THR A 62 -19.29 -8.35 -1.72
N ARG A 63 -19.60 -8.77 -0.49
CA ARG A 63 -20.76 -8.24 0.26
C ARG A 63 -20.48 -6.83 0.79
N ALA A 64 -19.31 -6.62 1.37
CA ALA A 64 -18.83 -5.30 1.79
C ALA A 64 -18.60 -4.40 0.56
N LYS A 65 -18.93 -3.11 0.69
CA LYS A 65 -18.82 -2.10 -0.38
C LYS A 65 -18.31 -0.77 0.18
N GLY A 66 -17.96 0.15 -0.71
CA GLY A 66 -17.65 1.53 -0.33
C GLY A 66 -16.51 1.63 0.68
N ASP A 67 -16.71 2.44 1.71
CA ASP A 67 -15.72 2.76 2.73
C ASP A 67 -15.32 1.55 3.58
N GLU A 68 -16.26 0.66 3.87
CA GLU A 68 -16.00 -0.59 4.59
C GLU A 68 -15.02 -1.47 3.81
N LEU A 69 -15.30 -1.68 2.52
CA LEU A 69 -14.41 -2.46 1.65
C LEU A 69 -13.05 -1.77 1.49
N ARG A 70 -13.05 -0.44 1.31
CA ARG A 70 -11.84 0.35 1.15
C ARG A 70 -10.92 0.19 2.37
N GLN A 71 -11.45 0.35 3.57
CA GLN A 71 -10.66 0.24 4.80
C GLN A 71 -10.14 -1.19 4.98
N ALA A 72 -10.98 -2.21 4.81
CA ALA A 72 -10.56 -3.61 4.95
C ALA A 72 -9.43 -3.99 3.98
N VAL A 73 -9.50 -3.56 2.72
CA VAL A 73 -8.44 -3.81 1.73
C VAL A 73 -7.18 -3.01 2.04
N THR A 74 -7.32 -1.78 2.54
CA THR A 74 -6.18 -0.94 2.95
C THR A 74 -5.45 -1.55 4.14
N ASP A 75 -6.17 -2.02 5.16
CA ASP A 75 -5.60 -2.69 6.33
C ASP A 75 -4.87 -3.97 5.92
N PHE A 76 -5.43 -4.73 4.98
CA PHE A 76 -4.78 -5.93 4.46
C PHE A 76 -3.51 -5.61 3.67
N ALA A 77 -3.55 -4.59 2.79
CA ALA A 77 -2.36 -4.11 2.09
C ALA A 77 -1.27 -3.71 3.09
N TYR A 78 -1.64 -2.98 4.15
CA TYR A 78 -0.73 -2.55 5.20
C TYR A 78 -0.11 -3.71 5.99
N ALA A 79 -0.90 -4.75 6.29
CA ALA A 79 -0.39 -5.97 6.91
C ALA A 79 0.69 -6.64 6.04
N ILE A 80 0.46 -6.76 4.73
CA ILE A 80 1.46 -7.27 3.78
C ILE A 80 2.70 -6.38 3.81
N THR A 81 2.54 -5.04 3.78
CA THR A 81 3.66 -4.10 3.87
C THR A 81 4.51 -4.33 5.11
N ARG A 82 3.89 -4.50 6.30
CA ARG A 82 4.61 -4.72 7.55
C ARG A 82 5.48 -5.97 7.51
N HIS A 83 4.94 -7.07 6.97
CA HIS A 83 5.70 -8.32 6.82
C HIS A 83 6.84 -8.18 5.80
N ALA A 84 6.56 -7.58 4.64
CA ALA A 84 7.56 -7.39 3.60
C ALA A 84 8.67 -6.41 4.01
N TYR A 85 8.33 -5.34 4.74
CA TYR A 85 9.30 -4.37 5.25
C TYR A 85 10.25 -4.99 6.29
N ALA A 86 9.71 -5.78 7.23
CA ALA A 86 10.52 -6.51 8.19
C ALA A 86 11.46 -7.53 7.53
N ALA A 87 11.00 -8.21 6.47
CA ALA A 87 11.83 -9.14 5.69
C ALA A 87 12.86 -8.44 4.79
N GLY A 88 12.54 -7.24 4.30
CA GLY A 88 13.35 -6.51 3.32
C GLY A 88 14.67 -5.96 3.84
N LYS A 89 14.84 -5.87 5.17
CA LYS A 89 16.05 -5.33 5.82
C LYS A 89 16.49 -3.99 5.21
N CYS A 90 15.52 -3.12 4.92
CA CYS A 90 15.75 -1.83 4.30
C CYS A 90 16.72 -0.97 5.14
N GLN A 91 17.49 -0.10 4.49
CA GLN A 91 18.45 0.77 5.17
C GLN A 91 17.79 1.81 6.08
N GLU A 92 16.59 2.25 5.72
CA GLU A 92 15.79 3.15 6.53
C GLU A 92 15.41 2.43 7.83
N ALA A 93 16.12 2.72 8.92
CA ALA A 93 15.81 2.17 10.25
C ALA A 93 14.59 2.87 10.87
N LYS A 94 13.44 2.85 10.19
CA LYS A 94 12.20 3.49 10.66
C LYS A 94 11.19 2.44 11.07
N SER A 95 10.63 2.58 12.27
CA SER A 95 9.50 1.74 12.69
C SER A 95 8.24 2.17 11.96
N LEU A 96 7.55 1.21 11.34
CA LEU A 96 6.24 1.45 10.75
C LEU A 96 5.21 1.84 11.84
N PRO A 97 4.24 2.73 11.54
CA PRO A 97 3.15 3.01 12.46
C PRO A 97 2.33 1.73 12.80
N PRO A 98 1.55 1.74 13.88
CA PRO A 98 0.76 0.57 14.25
C PRO A 98 -0.41 0.31 13.29
N ASP A 99 -0.99 1.37 12.72
CA ASP A 99 -2.15 1.34 11.84
C ASP A 99 -2.09 2.42 10.75
N ILE A 100 -2.97 2.30 9.75
CA ILE A 100 -3.17 3.32 8.72
C ILE A 100 -4.66 3.58 8.57
N LYS A 101 -5.07 4.83 8.82
CA LYS A 101 -6.46 5.25 8.70
C LYS A 101 -6.59 6.41 7.74
N SER A 102 -7.62 6.35 6.91
CA SER A 102 -8.04 7.51 6.13
C SER A 102 -8.47 8.61 7.10
N THR A 103 -7.71 9.71 7.14
CA THR A 103 -8.17 10.96 7.77
C THR A 103 -9.10 11.63 6.77
N HIS A 104 -10.38 11.76 7.13
CA HIS A 104 -11.39 12.48 6.35
C HIS A 104 -11.16 13.98 6.40
#